data_AF-F3YVY8-F1
#
_entry.id   AF-F3YVY8-F1
#
_cell.length_a   1.000
_cell.length_b   1.000
_cell.length_c   1.000
_cell.angle_alpha   90.00
_cell.angle_beta   90.00
_cell.angle_gamma   90.00
#
_symmetry.space_group_name_H-M   'P 1'
#
loop_
_entity.id
_entity.type
_entity.pdbx_description
1 polymer ?
#
loop_
_entity_poly.entity_id
_entity_poly.type
_entity_poly.pdbx_seq_one_letter_code
_entity_poly.pdbx_strand_id
1 'polypeptide(L)'
;MSRHPVDRQPARRGQEHYWSIIRELARDGKPITATSVHDRCSGSRDAVADYVRRLVKGGYLRPAYLLGKTQAFELIRDSRDTPRLTQDGQPVVMGASREQLWRTMKMLATWDYRELALAASTEEVPVAAIDAQNYVKHLFRAGYLALVTKATSTKLARYRLLPSKNTGPKPPQVQRVKQVYDPNLRQVVWASGGAS
;
A
#
# COMPACT_ATOMS: atom_id res chain seq x y z
N MET A 1 -37.69 10.08 10.28
CA MET A 1 -36.88 8.96 9.75
C MET A 1 -35.64 9.54 9.08
N SER A 2 -34.59 9.82 9.85
CA SER A 2 -33.42 10.57 9.37
C SER A 2 -32.45 9.66 8.64
N ARG A 3 -32.18 9.93 7.37
CA ARG A 3 -31.16 9.24 6.56
C ARG A 3 -29.76 9.62 7.06
N HIS A 4 -28.97 8.63 7.45
CA HIS A 4 -27.57 8.81 7.83
C HIS A 4 -26.68 9.08 6.59
N PRO A 5 -25.61 9.90 6.71
CA PRO A 5 -24.66 10.17 5.62
C PRO A 5 -23.85 8.93 5.21
N VAL A 6 -23.59 8.79 3.92
CA VAL A 6 -23.00 7.60 3.26
C VAL A 6 -21.50 7.40 3.57
N ASP A 7 -20.82 8.38 4.18
CA ASP A 7 -19.36 8.40 4.38
C ASP A 7 -18.83 7.64 5.60
N ARG A 8 -19.62 6.73 6.21
CA ARG A 8 -19.21 5.96 7.41
C ARG A 8 -19.24 4.44 7.28
N GLN A 9 -19.52 3.89 6.10
CA GLN A 9 -19.34 2.46 5.88
C GLN A 9 -18.04 2.21 5.13
N PRO A 10 -17.15 1.33 5.62
CA PRO A 10 -16.02 0.88 4.81
C PRO A 10 -16.59 0.36 3.48
N ALA A 11 -15.99 0.78 2.37
CA ALA A 11 -16.48 0.40 1.06
C ALA A 11 -16.60 -1.13 1.03
N ARG A 12 -17.81 -1.66 0.78
CA ARG A 12 -18.09 -3.12 0.76
C ARG A 12 -17.49 -3.79 -0.49
N ARG A 13 -16.35 -3.31 -0.97
CA ARG A 13 -15.69 -3.68 -2.22
C ARG A 13 -14.18 -3.52 -2.06
N GLY A 14 -13.43 -4.24 -2.88
CA GLY A 14 -11.97 -4.23 -2.84
C GLY A 14 -11.38 -5.29 -1.90
N GLN A 15 -10.07 -5.51 -2.04
CA GLN A 15 -9.37 -6.64 -1.44
C GLN A 15 -9.50 -6.71 0.08
N GLU A 16 -9.52 -5.55 0.76
CA GLU A 16 -9.66 -5.49 2.22
C GLU A 16 -11.00 -6.06 2.70
N HIS A 17 -12.08 -5.74 1.99
CA HIS A 17 -13.40 -6.28 2.28
C HIS A 17 -13.55 -7.74 1.84
N TYR A 18 -12.94 -8.14 0.73
CA TYR A 18 -12.96 -9.55 0.32
C TYR A 18 -12.22 -10.43 1.33
N TRP A 19 -11.08 -9.96 1.84
CA TRP A 19 -10.29 -10.65 2.83
C TRP A 19 -11.02 -10.78 4.17
N SER A 20 -11.71 -9.73 4.63
CA SER A 20 -12.51 -9.82 5.85
C SER A 20 -13.62 -10.87 5.74
N ILE A 21 -14.32 -10.94 4.59
CA ILE A 21 -15.34 -11.98 4.34
C ILE A 21 -14.73 -13.38 4.34
N ILE A 22 -13.56 -13.57 3.73
CA ILE A 22 -12.88 -14.88 3.70
C ILE A 22 -12.55 -15.33 5.13
N ARG A 23 -12.03 -14.43 5.97
CA ARG A 23 -11.73 -14.73 7.38
C ARG A 23 -12.98 -15.01 8.21
N GLU A 24 -14.08 -14.30 7.96
CA GLU A 24 -15.38 -14.54 8.60
C GLU A 24 -15.94 -15.92 8.21
N LEU A 25 -15.94 -16.24 6.92
CA LEU A 25 -16.33 -17.56 6.41
C LEU A 25 -15.52 -18.69 7.06
N ALA A 26 -14.19 -18.54 7.12
CA ALA A 26 -13.31 -19.50 7.75
C ALA A 26 -13.64 -19.70 9.24
N ARG A 27 -13.83 -18.59 9.97
CA ARG A 27 -14.18 -18.61 11.40
C ARG A 27 -15.52 -19.30 11.67
N ASP A 28 -16.50 -19.06 10.80
CA ASP A 28 -17.84 -19.64 10.91
C ASP A 28 -17.93 -21.09 10.42
N GLY A 29 -16.82 -21.68 9.94
CA GLY A 29 -16.82 -23.02 9.33
C GLY A 29 -17.64 -23.10 8.02
N LYS A 30 -17.91 -21.96 7.39
CA LYS A 30 -18.70 -21.89 6.16
C LYS A 30 -17.80 -22.08 4.92
N PRO A 31 -18.31 -22.66 3.82
CA PRO A 31 -17.50 -22.84 2.62
C PRO A 31 -17.00 -21.53 2.02
N ILE A 32 -15.68 -21.44 1.80
CA ILE A 32 -15.05 -20.32 1.09
C ILE A 32 -15.10 -20.63 -0.40
N THR A 33 -15.88 -19.88 -1.16
CA THR A 33 -15.98 -19.98 -2.62
C THR A 33 -15.95 -18.57 -3.19
N ALA A 34 -15.57 -18.39 -4.46
CA ALA A 34 -15.65 -17.08 -5.10
C ALA A 34 -17.09 -16.52 -5.07
N THR A 35 -18.10 -17.40 -5.17
CA THR A 35 -19.52 -17.04 -5.06
C THR A 35 -19.88 -16.59 -3.64
N SER A 36 -19.52 -17.36 -2.60
CA SER A 36 -19.85 -17.00 -1.20
C SER A 36 -19.14 -15.74 -0.70
N VAL A 37 -18.02 -15.36 -1.30
CA VAL A 37 -17.38 -14.06 -1.09
C VAL A 37 -18.10 -12.95 -1.87
N HIS A 38 -18.43 -13.20 -3.13
CA HIS A 38 -19.14 -12.26 -4.00
C HIS A 38 -20.50 -11.87 -3.42
N ASP A 39 -21.29 -12.84 -2.94
CA ASP A 39 -22.63 -12.63 -2.41
C ASP A 39 -22.66 -11.71 -1.17
N ARG A 40 -21.50 -11.47 -0.53
CA ARG A 40 -21.35 -10.58 0.64
C ARG A 40 -20.61 -9.28 0.34
N CYS A 41 -20.31 -8.99 -0.93
CA CYS A 41 -19.66 -7.75 -1.33
C CYS A 41 -20.39 -7.08 -2.51
N SER A 42 -20.03 -5.82 -2.75
CA SER A 42 -20.51 -5.02 -3.89
C SER A 42 -19.47 -4.95 -5.02
N GLY A 43 -18.54 -5.90 -5.06
CA GLY A 43 -17.51 -6.03 -6.09
C GLY A 43 -17.97 -6.86 -7.28
N SER A 44 -17.29 -6.75 -8.43
CA SER A 44 -17.59 -7.64 -9.55
C SER A 44 -17.14 -9.08 -9.26
N ARG A 45 -17.86 -10.05 -9.82
CA ARG A 45 -17.50 -11.48 -9.72
C ARG A 45 -16.08 -11.75 -10.20
N ASP A 46 -15.66 -11.09 -11.28
CA ASP A 46 -14.30 -11.21 -11.82
C ASP A 46 -13.23 -10.70 -10.86
N ALA A 47 -13.49 -9.57 -10.18
CA ALA A 47 -12.54 -9.01 -9.21
C ALA A 47 -12.38 -9.93 -7.98
N VAL A 48 -13.47 -10.55 -7.53
CA VAL A 48 -13.45 -11.54 -6.43
C VAL A 48 -12.72 -12.80 -6.87
N ALA A 49 -13.07 -13.36 -8.04
CA ALA A 49 -12.44 -14.57 -8.56
C ALA A 49 -10.94 -14.39 -8.80
N ASP A 50 -10.54 -13.24 -9.34
CA ASP A 50 -9.13 -12.89 -9.51
C ASP A 50 -8.40 -12.79 -8.17
N TYR A 51 -9.00 -12.15 -7.17
CA TYR A 51 -8.38 -12.06 -5.85
C TYR A 51 -8.24 -13.43 -5.16
N VAL A 52 -9.28 -14.27 -5.21
CA VAL A 52 -9.23 -15.65 -4.70
C VAL A 52 -8.13 -16.46 -5.39
N ARG A 53 -7.99 -16.35 -6.72
CA ARG A 53 -6.93 -17.02 -7.49
C ARG A 53 -5.53 -16.59 -7.02
N ARG A 54 -5.32 -15.29 -6.77
CA ARG A 54 -4.04 -14.78 -6.28
C ARG A 54 -3.74 -15.26 -4.86
N LEU A 55 -4.74 -15.33 -3.99
CA LEU A 55 -4.60 -15.91 -2.64
C LEU A 55 -4.21 -17.39 -2.68
N VAL A 56 -4.72 -18.15 -3.65
CA VAL A 56 -4.27 -19.54 -3.88
C VAL A 56 -2.80 -19.58 -4.30
N LYS A 57 -2.41 -18.78 -5.31
CA LYS A 57 -1.00 -18.71 -5.75
C LYS A 57 -0.05 -18.23 -4.66
N GLY A 58 -0.51 -17.32 -3.80
CA GLY A 58 0.26 -16.77 -2.67
C GLY A 58 0.26 -17.64 -1.42
N GLY A 59 -0.34 -18.83 -1.46
CA GLY A 59 -0.34 -19.77 -0.34
C GLY A 59 -1.21 -19.36 0.85
N TYR A 60 -2.20 -18.49 0.64
CA TYR A 60 -3.20 -18.13 1.66
C TYR A 60 -4.40 -19.06 1.64
N LEU A 61 -4.81 -19.50 0.45
CA LEU A 61 -5.88 -20.46 0.26
C LEU A 61 -5.35 -21.72 -0.43
N ARG A 62 -5.99 -22.87 -0.18
CA ARG A 62 -5.84 -24.07 -1.02
C ARG A 62 -7.20 -24.58 -1.50
N PRO A 63 -7.28 -25.21 -2.69
CA PRO A 63 -8.47 -25.97 -3.06
C PRO A 63 -8.74 -27.07 -2.03
N ALA A 64 -9.99 -27.21 -1.59
CA ALA A 64 -10.41 -28.22 -0.61
C ALA A 64 -11.28 -29.29 -1.26
N TYR A 65 -12.51 -28.95 -1.65
CA TYR A 65 -13.49 -29.86 -2.26
C TYR A 65 -14.43 -29.12 -3.22
N LEU A 66 -15.23 -29.86 -3.98
CA LEU A 66 -16.25 -29.28 -4.88
C LEU A 66 -17.63 -29.26 -4.21
N LEU A 67 -18.31 -28.12 -4.29
CA LEU A 67 -19.73 -27.94 -3.99
C LEU A 67 -20.51 -27.88 -5.29
N GLY A 68 -21.00 -29.03 -5.74
CA GLY A 68 -21.52 -29.19 -7.10
C GLY A 68 -20.43 -28.85 -8.13
N LYS A 69 -20.63 -27.78 -8.90
CA LYS A 69 -19.64 -27.29 -9.89
C LYS A 69 -18.72 -26.18 -9.35
N THR A 70 -18.84 -25.81 -8.08
CA THR A 70 -18.10 -24.68 -7.48
C THR A 70 -16.93 -25.19 -6.63
N GLN A 71 -15.73 -24.67 -6.86
CA GLN A 71 -14.57 -24.96 -6.00
C GLN A 71 -14.70 -24.27 -4.64
N ALA A 72 -14.66 -25.07 -3.57
CA ALA A 72 -14.47 -24.59 -2.21
C ALA A 72 -12.98 -24.59 -1.84
N PHE A 73 -12.59 -23.59 -1.06
CA PHE A 73 -11.23 -23.35 -0.62
C PHE A 73 -11.14 -23.42 0.91
N GLU A 74 -9.94 -23.67 1.40
CA GLU A 74 -9.60 -23.63 2.81
C GLU A 74 -8.58 -22.52 3.06
N LEU A 75 -8.76 -21.76 4.14
CA LEU A 75 -7.82 -20.75 4.61
C LEU A 75 -6.67 -21.43 5.36
N ILE A 76 -5.49 -21.43 4.76
CA ILE A 76 -4.30 -22.11 5.31
C ILE A 76 -3.30 -21.16 5.96
N ARG A 77 -3.35 -19.86 5.62
CA ARG A 77 -2.54 -18.82 6.24
C ARG A 77 -3.41 -17.61 6.54
N ASP A 78 -3.60 -17.32 7.83
CA ASP A 78 -4.29 -16.11 8.27
C ASP A 78 -3.31 -14.93 8.38
N SER A 79 -3.81 -13.72 8.14
CA SER A 79 -3.06 -12.47 8.25
C SER A 79 -3.97 -11.35 8.72
N ARG A 80 -3.48 -10.56 9.70
CA ARG A 80 -4.17 -9.35 10.16
C ARG A 80 -4.30 -8.34 9.03
N ASP A 81 -3.21 -8.14 8.29
CA ASP A 81 -3.18 -7.24 7.15
C ASP A 81 -3.68 -7.96 5.89
N THR A 82 -4.41 -7.22 5.05
CA THR A 82 -4.96 -7.76 3.80
C THR A 82 -3.83 -8.12 2.84
N PRO A 83 -3.70 -9.39 2.41
CA PRO A 83 -2.70 -9.78 1.43
C PRO A 83 -2.95 -9.05 0.11
N ARG A 84 -2.03 -8.16 -0.26
CA ARG A 84 -2.01 -7.53 -1.58
C ARG A 84 -1.08 -8.34 -2.44
N LEU A 85 -1.61 -9.00 -3.47
CA LEU A 85 -0.86 -9.96 -4.27
C LEU A 85 -0.88 -9.58 -5.76
N THR A 86 0.24 -9.81 -6.44
CA THR A 86 0.37 -9.73 -7.89
C THR A 86 -0.44 -10.85 -8.54
N GLN A 87 -0.57 -10.85 -9.87
CA GLN A 87 -1.25 -11.93 -10.60
C GLN A 87 -0.56 -13.30 -10.41
N ASP A 88 0.71 -13.30 -10.03
CA ASP A 88 1.51 -14.50 -9.75
C ASP A 88 1.46 -14.93 -8.28
N GLY A 89 0.66 -14.26 -7.45
CA GLY A 89 0.53 -14.58 -6.03
C GLY A 89 1.67 -14.06 -5.16
N GLN A 90 2.60 -13.28 -5.72
CA GLN A 90 3.67 -12.66 -4.95
C GLN A 90 3.15 -11.41 -4.22
N PRO A 91 3.70 -11.05 -3.04
CA PRO A 91 3.37 -9.80 -2.37
C PRO A 91 3.52 -8.58 -3.30
N VAL A 92 2.52 -7.72 -3.34
CA VAL A 92 2.60 -6.42 -4.03
C VAL A 92 3.48 -5.52 -3.18
N VAL A 93 4.73 -5.37 -3.61
CA VAL A 93 5.71 -4.46 -2.98
C VAL A 93 5.43 -2.99 -3.31
N MET A 94 4.50 -2.70 -4.24
CA MET A 94 4.12 -1.32 -4.58
C MET A 94 3.55 -0.58 -3.36
N GLY A 95 4.37 0.31 -2.79
CA GLY A 95 4.05 1.13 -1.63
C GLY A 95 4.88 0.77 -0.40
N ALA A 96 5.30 -0.49 -0.22
CA ALA A 96 6.10 -0.93 0.92
C ALA A 96 7.45 -0.20 0.97
N SER A 97 8.13 -0.06 -0.18
CA SER A 97 9.36 0.73 -0.26
C SER A 97 9.16 2.21 0.11
N ARG A 98 7.98 2.79 -0.17
CA ARG A 98 7.65 4.19 0.20
C ARG A 98 7.39 4.31 1.70
N GLU A 99 6.74 3.32 2.29
CA GLU A 99 6.53 3.24 3.73
C GLU A 99 7.86 3.10 4.47
N GLN A 100 8.75 2.22 4.02
CA GLN A 100 10.09 2.06 4.59
C GLN A 100 10.88 3.38 4.50
N LEU A 101 10.95 3.98 3.31
CA LEU A 101 11.60 5.29 3.13
C LEU A 101 11.03 6.32 4.10
N TRP A 102 9.71 6.43 4.22
CA TRP A 102 9.07 7.41 5.10
C TRP A 102 9.36 7.17 6.58
N ARG A 103 9.34 5.91 7.03
CA ARG A 103 9.70 5.55 8.41
C ARG A 103 11.16 5.88 8.69
N THR A 104 12.07 5.52 7.80
CA THR A 104 13.50 5.79 7.93
C THR A 104 13.81 7.28 7.94
N MET A 105 13.17 8.08 7.07
CA MET A 105 13.33 9.55 7.06
C MET A 105 12.96 10.20 8.41
N LYS A 106 12.01 9.65 9.16
CA LYS A 106 11.60 10.15 10.48
C LYS A 106 12.59 9.82 11.59
N MET A 107 13.37 8.75 11.43
CA MET A 107 14.34 8.29 12.43
C MET A 107 15.71 8.95 12.25
N LEU A 108 16.11 9.19 11.01
CA LEU A 108 17.43 9.74 10.69
C LEU A 108 17.44 11.28 10.76
N ALA A 109 18.49 11.85 11.38
CA ALA A 109 18.64 13.30 11.51
C ALA A 109 18.94 13.99 10.17
N THR A 110 19.92 13.48 9.42
CA THR A 110 20.27 13.96 8.06
C THR A 110 20.76 12.78 7.22
N TRP A 111 20.53 12.83 5.91
CA TRP A 111 20.85 11.71 5.01
C TRP A 111 20.93 12.18 3.56
N ASP A 112 21.70 11.47 2.74
CA ASP A 112 21.54 11.50 1.27
C ASP A 112 20.63 10.36 0.77
N TYR A 113 20.31 10.36 -0.52
CA TYR A 113 19.37 9.38 -1.08
C TYR A 113 19.90 7.94 -1.09
N ARG A 114 21.24 7.73 -1.11
CA ARG A 114 21.85 6.39 -1.10
C ARG A 114 21.88 5.83 0.31
N GLU A 115 22.31 6.65 1.27
CA GLU A 115 22.25 6.32 2.70
C GLU A 115 20.83 5.96 3.12
N LEU A 116 19.85 6.77 2.69
CA LEU A 116 18.44 6.52 2.97
C LEU A 116 17.94 5.21 2.34
N ALA A 117 18.29 4.93 1.08
CA ALA A 117 17.89 3.69 0.40
C ALA A 117 18.44 2.46 1.13
N LEU A 118 19.71 2.51 1.53
CA LEU A 118 20.36 1.45 2.28
C LEU A 118 19.67 1.22 3.62
N ALA A 119 19.46 2.28 4.40
CA ALA A 119 18.84 2.20 5.72
C ALA A 119 17.34 1.83 5.70
N ALA A 120 16.65 2.05 4.57
CA ALA A 120 15.26 1.67 4.40
C ALA A 120 15.06 0.27 3.78
N SER A 121 16.13 -0.34 3.26
CA SER A 121 16.04 -1.65 2.62
C SER A 121 15.98 -2.77 3.66
N THR A 122 15.11 -3.74 3.42
CA THR A 122 15.11 -5.04 4.10
C THR A 122 15.23 -6.16 3.06
N GLU A 123 15.51 -7.39 3.50
CA GLU A 123 15.55 -8.56 2.61
C GLU A 123 14.23 -8.75 1.85
N GLU A 124 13.10 -8.49 2.53
CA GLU A 124 11.76 -8.61 1.98
C GLU A 124 11.35 -7.40 1.10
N VAL A 125 11.89 -6.21 1.41
CA VAL A 125 11.55 -4.95 0.76
C VAL A 125 12.83 -4.20 0.39
N PRO A 126 13.51 -4.61 -0.71
CA PRO A 126 14.65 -3.87 -1.20
C PRO A 126 14.20 -2.50 -1.73
N VAL A 127 15.00 -1.46 -1.47
CA VAL A 127 14.75 -0.10 -1.96
C VAL A 127 15.86 0.29 -2.93
N ALA A 128 15.53 0.42 -4.21
CA ALA A 128 16.48 0.89 -5.20
C ALA A 128 16.87 2.36 -4.95
N ALA A 129 18.15 2.68 -5.07
CA ALA A 129 18.64 4.04 -4.83
C ALA A 129 17.98 5.08 -5.77
N ILE A 130 17.65 4.69 -7.00
CA ILE A 130 16.95 5.57 -7.96
C ILE A 130 15.52 5.89 -7.50
N ASP A 131 14.83 4.94 -6.85
CA ASP A 131 13.49 5.16 -6.32
C ASP A 131 13.52 6.08 -5.10
N ALA A 132 14.51 5.92 -4.23
CA ALA A 132 14.76 6.84 -3.12
C ALA A 132 15.05 8.25 -3.65
N GLN A 133 15.95 8.38 -4.64
CA GLN A 133 16.28 9.67 -5.25
C GLN A 133 15.03 10.36 -5.82
N ASN A 134 14.22 9.64 -6.59
CA ASN A 134 12.98 10.17 -7.16
C ASN A 134 12.01 10.60 -6.07
N TYR A 135 11.90 9.87 -4.97
CA TYR A 135 11.04 10.23 -3.85
C TYR A 135 11.48 11.53 -3.18
N VAL A 136 12.77 11.58 -2.83
CA VAL A 136 13.39 12.71 -2.14
C VAL A 136 13.22 13.97 -2.96
N LYS A 137 13.40 13.89 -4.28
CA LYS A 137 13.15 14.99 -5.22
C LYS A 137 11.72 15.53 -5.12
N HIS A 138 10.71 14.66 -5.09
CA HIS A 138 9.31 15.09 -5.01
C HIS A 138 8.94 15.64 -3.63
N LEU A 139 9.40 15.00 -2.55
CA LEU A 139 9.16 15.48 -1.19
C LEU A 139 9.87 16.82 -0.91
N PHE A 140 11.07 17.01 -1.45
CA PHE A 140 11.76 18.29 -1.37
C PHE A 140 10.97 19.39 -2.08
N ARG A 141 10.48 19.12 -3.31
CA ARG A 141 9.62 20.07 -4.05
C ARG A 141 8.29 20.35 -3.35
N ALA A 142 7.74 19.36 -2.65
CA ALA A 142 6.54 19.50 -1.85
C ALA A 142 6.77 20.18 -0.48
N GLY A 143 8.01 20.60 -0.18
CA GLY A 143 8.34 21.31 1.06
C GLY A 143 8.33 20.42 2.30
N TYR A 144 8.50 19.10 2.16
CA TYR A 144 8.65 18.17 3.30
C TYR A 144 10.07 18.16 3.84
N LEU A 145 11.04 18.40 2.96
CA LEU A 145 12.46 18.25 3.26
C LEU A 145 13.16 19.61 3.24
N ALA A 146 14.09 19.81 4.16
CA ALA A 146 15.06 20.89 4.08
C ALA A 146 16.37 20.36 3.48
N LEU A 147 16.95 21.14 2.56
CA LEU A 147 18.30 20.88 2.06
C LEU A 147 19.32 21.31 3.11
N VAL A 148 20.09 20.35 3.62
CA VAL A 148 21.15 20.59 4.63
C VAL A 148 22.46 20.90 3.94
N THR A 149 22.77 20.20 2.85
CA THR A 149 23.99 20.43 2.06
C THR A 149 23.67 20.26 0.59
N LYS A 150 24.06 21.25 -0.22
CA LYS A 150 23.93 21.18 -1.69
C LYS A 150 24.86 20.10 -2.26
N ALA A 151 24.42 19.43 -3.32
CA ALA A 151 25.27 18.51 -4.06
C ALA A 151 26.43 19.27 -4.74
N THR A 152 27.57 18.60 -4.84
CA THR A 152 28.73 19.04 -5.63
C THR A 152 29.11 17.94 -6.63
N SER A 153 30.17 18.14 -7.41
CA SER A 153 30.71 17.10 -8.30
C SER A 153 31.15 15.82 -7.56
N THR A 154 31.51 15.94 -6.28
CA THR A 154 32.06 14.84 -5.46
C THR A 154 31.17 14.41 -4.30
N LYS A 155 30.14 15.20 -3.96
CA LYS A 155 29.26 14.94 -2.80
C LYS A 155 27.79 15.01 -3.17
N LEU A 156 27.01 14.07 -2.63
CA LEU A 156 25.56 14.06 -2.78
C LEU A 156 24.89 15.13 -1.91
N ALA A 157 23.74 15.61 -2.35
CA ALA A 157 22.91 16.50 -1.54
C ALA A 157 22.39 15.77 -0.29
N ARG A 158 22.47 16.44 0.86
CA ARG A 158 21.95 15.92 2.13
C ARG A 158 20.69 16.67 2.53
N TYR A 159 19.71 15.93 3.02
CA TYR A 159 18.39 16.43 3.40
C TYR A 159 18.07 16.05 4.84
N ARG A 160 17.09 16.73 5.41
CA ARG A 160 16.40 16.33 6.64
C ARG A 160 14.89 16.49 6.48
N LEU A 161 14.12 15.65 7.16
CA LEU A 161 12.68 15.84 7.27
C LEU A 161 12.39 17.06 8.15
N LEU A 162 11.50 17.95 7.71
CA LEU A 162 11.03 19.06 8.54
C LEU A 162 10.11 18.52 9.65
N PRO A 163 10.33 18.87 10.93
CA PRO A 163 9.49 18.40 12.03
C PRO A 163 7.99 18.70 11.82
N SER A 164 7.66 19.88 11.28
CA SER A 164 6.29 20.29 10.96
C SER A 164 5.64 19.51 9.81
N LYS A 165 6.43 18.67 9.12
CA LYS A 165 5.99 17.85 7.98
C LYS A 165 6.00 16.36 8.29
N ASN A 166 6.24 15.97 9.55
CA ASN A 166 5.93 14.62 10.02
C ASN A 166 4.42 14.45 10.20
N THR A 167 3.69 14.34 9.09
CA THR A 167 2.23 14.42 9.03
C THR A 167 1.51 13.15 9.49
N GLY A 168 2.22 12.05 9.73
CA GLY A 168 1.63 10.82 10.24
C GLY A 168 2.28 9.53 9.75
N PRO A 169 1.59 8.38 9.94
CA PRO A 169 2.13 7.07 9.59
C PRO A 169 2.17 6.80 8.08
N LYS A 170 1.25 7.38 7.29
CA LYS A 170 1.17 7.09 5.85
C LYS A 170 2.15 7.97 5.07
N PRO A 171 2.94 7.42 4.12
CA PRO A 171 3.83 8.21 3.30
C PRO A 171 3.04 9.12 2.34
N PRO A 172 3.52 10.35 2.06
CA PRO A 172 3.01 11.13 0.93
C PRO A 172 3.17 10.36 -0.39
N GLN A 173 2.12 10.37 -1.21
CA GLN A 173 2.01 9.58 -2.42
C GLN A 173 2.38 10.42 -3.64
N VAL A 174 3.47 10.03 -4.31
CA VAL A 174 3.83 10.60 -5.63
C VAL A 174 2.97 9.91 -6.70
N GLN A 175 2.05 10.67 -7.28
CA GLN A 175 1.11 10.19 -8.29
C GLN A 175 1.67 10.31 -9.71
N ARG A 176 1.15 9.52 -10.65
CA ARG A 176 1.58 9.51 -12.06
C ARG A 176 1.46 10.88 -12.75
N VAL A 177 0.45 11.67 -12.36
CA VAL A 177 0.23 13.04 -12.83
C VAL A 177 1.23 14.06 -12.25
N LYS A 178 2.34 13.60 -11.65
CA LYS A 178 3.39 14.40 -11.02
C LYS A 178 2.83 15.34 -9.93
N GLN A 179 2.02 14.76 -9.05
CA GLN A 179 1.50 15.43 -7.85
C GLN A 179 1.91 14.64 -6.60
N VAL A 180 2.00 15.33 -5.47
CA VAL A 180 2.18 14.71 -4.16
C VAL A 180 0.88 14.89 -3.38
N TYR A 181 0.24 13.79 -3.03
CA TYR A 181 -0.92 13.74 -2.16
C TYR A 181 -0.51 13.23 -0.78
N ASP A 182 -0.86 13.92 0.29
CA ASP A 182 -0.62 13.44 1.66
C ASP A 182 -1.89 12.78 2.22
N PRO A 183 -1.90 11.46 2.44
CA PRO A 183 -3.09 10.76 2.94
C PRO A 183 -3.44 11.09 4.39
N ASN A 184 -2.50 11.58 5.19
CA ASN A 184 -2.76 11.96 6.59
C ASN A 184 -3.47 13.33 6.64
N LEU A 185 -3.07 14.25 5.75
CA LEU A 185 -3.70 15.57 5.61
C LEU A 185 -4.92 15.55 4.67
N ARG A 186 -5.09 14.48 3.88
CA ARG A 186 -6.11 14.32 2.84
C ARG A 186 -6.10 15.44 1.79
N GLN A 187 -4.91 15.89 1.41
CA GLN A 187 -4.75 17.01 0.48
C GLN A 187 -3.64 16.78 -0.54
N VAL A 188 -3.77 17.39 -1.72
CA VAL A 188 -2.65 17.53 -2.66
C VAL A 188 -1.77 18.67 -2.15
N VAL A 189 -0.54 18.33 -1.77
CA VAL A 189 0.43 19.27 -1.18
C VAL A 189 1.38 19.87 -2.21
N TRP A 190 1.43 19.28 -3.41
CA TRP A 190 2.22 19.78 -4.53
C TRP A 190 1.74 19.20 -5.85
N ALA A 191 1.82 20.00 -6.91
CA ALA A 191 1.57 19.57 -8.29
C ALA A 191 2.59 20.21 -9.23
N SER A 192 3.15 19.44 -10.17
CA SER A 192 4.12 19.98 -11.14
C SER A 192 3.50 20.86 -12.24
N GLY A 193 2.20 21.18 -12.14
CA GLY A 193 1.43 21.88 -13.18
C GLY A 193 0.39 22.87 -12.65
N GLY A 194 0.58 23.46 -11.47
CA GLY A 194 -0.24 24.60 -11.03
C GLY A 194 0.25 25.91 -11.67
N ALA A 195 -0.63 26.58 -12.43
CA ALA A 195 -0.50 27.94 -12.98
C ALA A 195 0.03 28.94 -11.93
N SER A 196 0.98 29.81 -12.26
CA SER A 196 0.72 31.20 -12.73
C SER A 196 -0.43 31.87 -12.01
#